data_AF-A0A840RLI9-F1
#
_entry.id   AF-A0A840RLI9-F1
#
_cell.length_a   1.000
_cell.length_b   1.000
_cell.length_c   1.000
_cell.angle_alpha   90.00
_cell.angle_beta   90.00
_cell.angle_gamma   90.00
#
_symmetry.space_group_name_H-M   'P 1'
#
loop_
_entity.id
_entity.type
_entity.pdbx_description
1 polymer ?
#
loop_
_entity_poly.entity_id
_entity_poly.type
_entity_poly.pdbx_seq_one_letter_code
_entity_poly.pdbx_strand_id
1 'polypeptide(L)' 'MEGARKIPTLQVRLPEQLKVWLKHKSVDNRRSLNSEVVTRLEESRAMELSQLQRDSVKRQ' A
#
# COMPACT_ATOMS: atom_id res chain seq x y z
N MET A 1 16.59 14.42 3.40
CA MET A 1 15.46 13.77 4.09
C MET A 1 15.70 13.82 5.60
N GLU A 2 15.56 14.99 6.23
CA GLU A 2 15.50 15.08 7.70
C GLU A 2 14.04 14.84 8.12
N GLY A 3 13.77 13.70 8.76
CA GLY A 3 12.42 13.30 9.18
C GLY A 3 12.16 11.80 9.09
N ALA A 4 12.87 11.07 8.21
CA ALA A 4 12.69 9.62 8.05
C ALA A 4 13.10 8.79 9.27
N ARG A 5 13.90 9.35 10.19
CA ARG A 5 14.49 8.62 11.33
C ARG A 5 13.49 8.19 12.41
N LYS A 6 12.24 8.68 12.41
CA LYS A 6 11.26 8.42 13.47
C LYS A 6 10.02 7.62 13.04
N ILE A 7 9.98 7.11 11.80
CA ILE A 7 8.82 6.32 11.33
C ILE A 7 8.96 4.88 11.86
N PRO A 8 7.97 4.34 12.60
CA PRO A 8 7.98 2.95 13.03
C PRO A 8 8.05 2.00 11.83
N THR A 9 8.88 0.98 11.92
CA THR A 9 9.02 -0.02 10.85
C THR A 9 8.00 -1.13 11.02
N LEU A 10 7.33 -1.52 9.93
CA LEU A 10 6.47 -2.70 9.89
C LEU A 10 7.21 -3.82 9.16
N GLN A 11 7.51 -4.92 9.85
CA GLN A 11 8.11 -6.10 9.24
C GLN A 11 7.02 -7.03 8.70
N VAL A 12 6.90 -7.12 7.37
CA VAL A 12 5.91 -7.97 6.70
C VAL A 12 6.60 -9.17 6.06
N ARG A 13 6.13 -10.38 6.38
CA ARG A 13 6.54 -11.60 5.68
C ARG A 13 5.70 -11.76 4.41
N LEU A 14 6.36 -11.87 3.27
CA LEU A 14 5.71 -11.96 1.96
C LEU A 14 6.18 -13.23 1.25
N PRO A 15 5.30 -13.90 0.48
CA PRO A 15 5.72 -14.90 -0.50
C PRO A 15 6.76 -14.30 -1.46
N GLU A 16 7.77 -15.08 -1.85
CA GLU A 16 8.89 -14.57 -2.66
C GLU A 16 8.41 -13.99 -4.00
N GLN A 17 7.45 -14.65 -4.66
CA GLN A 17 6.89 -14.19 -5.92
C GLN A 17 6.25 -12.79 -5.79
N LEU A 18 5.55 -12.54 -4.67
CA LEU A 18 4.92 -11.25 -4.40
C LEU A 18 5.97 -10.16 -4.15
N LYS A 19 7.05 -10.50 -3.44
CA LYS A 19 8.18 -9.60 -3.19
C LYS A 19 8.88 -9.21 -4.49
N VAL A 20 9.12 -10.18 -5.39
CA VAL A 20 9.72 -9.93 -6.71
C VAL A 20 8.82 -9.01 -7.53
N TRP A 21 7.51 -9.29 -7.57
CA TRP A 21 6.55 -8.43 -8.27
C TRP A 21 6.55 -6.99 -7.73
N LEU A 22 6.53 -6.80 -6.41
CA LEU A 22 6.59 -5.47 -5.80
C LEU A 22 7.88 -4.71 -6.15
N LYS A 23 9.02 -5.41 -6.23
CA LYS A 23 10.29 -4.79 -6.66
C LYS A 23 10.21 -4.28 -8.09
N HIS A 24 9.71 -5.09 -9.03
CA HIS A 24 9.53 -4.65 -10.41
C HIS A 24 8.63 -3.41 -10.48
N LYS A 25 7.48 -3.46 -9.80
CA LYS A 25 6.57 -2.31 -9.75
C LYS A 25 7.19 -1.04 -9.17
N SER A 26 8.02 -1.17 -8.14
CA SER A 26 8.72 -0.01 -7.57
C SER A 26 9.69 0.65 -8.57
N VAL A 27 10.36 -0.16 -9.39
CA VAL A 27 11.25 0.33 -10.46
C VAL A 27 10.44 1.03 -11.55
N ASP A 28 9.37 0.39 -12.03
CA ASP A 28 8.48 0.94 -13.07
C ASP A 28 7.91 2.31 -12.62
N ASN A 29 7.50 2.40 -11.36
CA ASN A 29 6.90 3.60 -10.78
C ASN A 29 7.92 4.63 -10.27
N ARG A 30 9.23 4.38 -10.43
CA ARG A 30 10.33 5.24 -9.96
C ARG A 30 10.22 5.59 -8.47
N ARG A 31 9.83 4.62 -7.64
CA ARG A 31 9.66 4.77 -6.19
C ARG A 31 10.49 3.72 -5.44
N SER A 32 10.78 3.99 -4.17
CA SER A 32 11.34 2.95 -3.31
C SER A 32 10.34 1.83 -3.09
N LEU A 33 10.81 0.61 -2.81
CA LEU A 33 9.94 -0.51 -2.47
C LEU A 33 8.99 -0.18 -1.32
N ASN A 34 9.47 0.54 -0.30
CA ASN A 34 8.64 0.95 0.83
C ASN A 34 7.55 1.93 0.41
N SER A 35 7.90 2.95 -0.38
CA SER A 35 6.94 3.91 -0.92
C SER A 35 5.87 3.23 -1.78
N GLU A 36 6.27 2.26 -2.58
CA GLU A 36 5.35 1.49 -3.43
C GLU A 36 4.37 0.63 -2.60
N VAL A 37 4.85 0.01 -1.52
CA VAL A 37 3.98 -0.71 -0.58
C VAL A 37 2.98 0.23 0.09
N VAL A 38 3.45 1.40 0.55
CA VAL A 38 2.57 2.41 1.18
C VAL A 38 1.51 2.87 0.20
N THR A 39 1.87 3.25 -1.02
CA THR A 39 0.91 3.68 -2.05
C THR A 39 -0.17 2.63 -2.30
N ARG A 40 0.20 1.35 -2.42
CA ARG A 40 -0.79 0.27 -2.61
C ARG A 40 -1.73 0.09 -1.41
N LEU A 41 -1.21 0.24 -0.19
CA LEU A 41 -2.04 0.13 1.02
C LEU A 41 -3.02 1.31 1.13
N GLU A 42 -2.60 2.50 0.74
CA GLU A 42 -3.46 3.68 0.67
C GLU A 42 -4.57 3.52 -0.38
N GLU A 43 -4.23 2.99 -1.57
CA GLU A 43 -5.20 2.65 -2.62
C GLU A 43 -6.21 1.62 -2.13
N SER A 44 -5.76 0.52 -1.49
CA SER A 44 -6.65 -0.49 -0.91
C SER A 44 -7.59 0.12 0.13
N ARG A 45 -7.05 0.94 1.04
CA ARG A 45 -7.85 1.63 2.07
C ARG A 45 -8.91 2.54 1.44
N ALA A 46 -8.56 3.31 0.41
CA ALA A 46 -9.50 4.18 -0.28
C ALA A 46 -10.60 3.37 -0.98
N MET A 47 -10.25 2.23 -1.59
CA MET A 47 -11.22 1.31 -2.20
C MET A 47 -12.19 0.74 -1.15
N GLU A 48 -11.69 0.24 -0.02
CA GLU A 48 -12.52 -0.29 1.07
C GLU A 48 -13.49 0.76 1.62
N LEU A 49 -13.02 1.99 1.87
CA LEU A 49 -13.87 3.10 2.31
C LEU A 49 -14.97 3.41 1.30
N SER A 50 -14.64 3.42 0.01
CA SER A 50 -15.63 3.64 -1.05
C SER A 50 -16.67 2.52 -1.13
N GLN A 51 -16.28 1.27 -0.85
CA GLN A 51 -17.18 0.12 -0.82
C GLN A 51 -18.14 0.19 0.38
N LEU A 52 -17.62 0.49 1.57
CA LEU A 52 -18.44 0.66 2.78
C LEU A 52 -19.50 1.75 2.63
N GLN A 53 -19.15 2.87 1.98
CA GLN A 53 -20.10 3.95 1.68
C GLN A 53 -21.21 3.49 0.73
N ARG A 54 -20.87 2.75 -0.33
CA ARG A 54 -21.86 2.20 -1.27
C ARG A 54 -22.82 1.22 -0.60
N ASP A 55 -22.30 0.35 0.27
CA ASP A 55 -23.10 -0.66 0.95
C ASP A 55 -24.04 -0.05 2.00
N SER A 56 -23.63 1.07 2.61
CA SER A 56 -24.47 1.84 3.53
C SER A 56 -25.64 2.51 2.82
N VAL A 57 -25.46 2.96 1.57
CA VAL A 57 -26.54 3.55 0.74
C VAL A 57 -27.51 2.50 0.21
N LYS A 58 -27.05 1.27 -0.08
CA LYS A 58 -27.92 0.17 -0.57
C LYS A 58 -28.83 -0.45 0.49
N ARG A 59 -28.56 -0.20 1.77
CA ARG A 59 -29.33 -0.74 2.91
C ARG A 59 -30.40 0.22 3.45
N GLN A 60 -30.49 1.44 2.90
CA GLN A 60 -31.59 2.39 3.14
C GLN A 60 -32.59 2.31 2.00
#